data_AF-A0AAJ5USP2-F1
#
_entry.id   AF-A0AAJ5USP2-F1
#
_cell.length_a   1.000
_cell.length_b   1.000
_cell.length_c   1.000
_cell.angle_alpha   90.00
_cell.angle_beta   90.00
_cell.angle_gamma   90.00
#
_symmetry.space_group_name_H-M   'P 1'
#
loop_
_entity.id
_entity.type
_entity.pdbx_description
1 polymer ?
#
loop_
_entity_poly.entity_id
_entity_poly.type
_entity_poly.pdbx_seq_one_letter_code
_entity_poly.pdbx_strand_id
1 'polypeptide(L)'
;MKLNHDCVRDVLLEIESFPLRDFPLQLADLKKTPDQYSLEDTVYSLQQLMDAGYITGTCKMDFAGNYMLIIRTITWEGNKFLDNIRNPKIWSETTTTVAKKVGNASLNILSSVASKLITSSLGL
;
A
#
# COMPACT_ATOMS: atom_id res chain seq x y z
N MET A 1 -10.74 1.30 -12.15
CA MET A 1 -10.72 2.13 -10.92
C MET A 1 -9.45 2.98 -10.91
N LYS A 2 -9.45 4.11 -10.18
CA LYS A 2 -8.22 4.89 -9.95
C LYS A 2 -7.53 4.34 -8.71
N LEU A 3 -6.21 4.08 -8.77
CA LEU A 3 -5.47 3.60 -7.61
C LEU A 3 -5.40 4.69 -6.54
N ASN A 4 -5.97 4.41 -5.37
CA ASN A 4 -5.96 5.30 -4.23
C ASN A 4 -4.65 5.11 -3.44
N HIS A 5 -3.73 6.06 -3.56
CA HIS A 5 -2.40 5.94 -2.95
C HIS A 5 -2.42 5.97 -1.42
N ASP A 6 -3.42 6.63 -0.80
CA ASP A 6 -3.58 6.61 0.65
C ASP A 6 -4.05 5.21 1.10
N CYS A 7 -4.99 4.61 0.37
CA CYS A 7 -5.39 3.21 0.60
C CYS A 7 -4.22 2.24 0.43
N VAL A 8 -3.40 2.40 -0.61
CA VAL A 8 -2.18 1.59 -0.82
C VAL A 8 -1.24 1.64 0.39
N ARG A 9 -0.97 2.85 0.90
CA ARG A 9 -0.11 3.05 2.07
C ARG A 9 -0.71 2.39 3.31
N ASP A 10 -1.98 2.66 3.57
CA ASP A 10 -2.64 2.23 4.80
C ASP A 10 -2.88 0.71 4.83
N VAL A 11 -3.12 0.07 3.67
CA VAL A 11 -3.19 -1.39 3.53
C VAL A 11 -1.85 -2.03 3.89
N LEU A 12 -0.73 -1.49 3.40
CA LEU A 12 0.59 -2.02 3.76
C LEU A 12 0.88 -1.88 5.25
N LEU A 13 0.53 -0.73 5.86
CA LEU A 13 0.64 -0.53 7.31
C LEU A 13 -0.26 -1.48 8.11
N GLU A 14 -1.47 -1.76 7.61
CA GLU A 14 -2.38 -2.71 8.25
C GLU A 14 -1.81 -4.13 8.20
N ILE A 15 -1.35 -4.60 7.03
CA ILE A 15 -0.73 -5.92 6.88
C ILE A 15 0.49 -6.07 7.80
N GLU A 16 1.35 -5.06 7.88
CA GLU A 16 2.54 -5.09 8.75
C GLU A 16 2.20 -5.19 10.24
N SER A 17 1.02 -4.71 10.65
CA SER A 17 0.62 -4.74 12.06
C SER A 17 0.30 -6.14 12.59
N PHE A 18 0.14 -7.14 11.70
CA PHE A 18 -0.10 -8.52 12.10
C PHE A 18 1.22 -9.23 12.47
N PRO A 19 1.23 -10.03 13.56
CA PRO A 19 2.38 -10.85 13.88
C PRO A 19 2.56 -11.97 12.84
N LEU A 20 3.81 -12.37 12.59
CA LEU A 20 4.17 -13.38 11.57
C LEU A 20 3.38 -14.70 11.68
N ARG A 21 2.98 -15.09 12.89
CA ARG A 21 2.22 -16.34 13.14
C ARG A 21 0.78 -16.30 12.59
N ASP A 22 0.24 -15.12 12.29
CA ASP A 22 -1.13 -14.95 11.84
C ASP A 22 -1.25 -15.06 10.30
N PHE A 23 -0.11 -15.18 9.59
CA PHE A 23 -0.11 -15.34 8.14
C PHE A 23 -0.39 -16.80 7.70
N PRO A 24 -1.05 -17.00 6.54
CA PRO A 24 -1.50 -15.98 5.60
C PRO A 24 -2.79 -15.27 6.04
N LEU A 25 -2.88 -13.97 5.78
CA LEU A 25 -4.08 -13.17 6.03
C LEU A 25 -5.11 -13.36 4.91
N GLN A 26 -6.38 -13.24 5.27
CA GLN A 26 -7.52 -13.19 4.36
C GLN A 26 -8.12 -11.79 4.33
N LEU A 27 -8.97 -11.51 3.32
CA LEU A 27 -9.68 -10.22 3.25
C LEU A 27 -10.47 -9.91 4.52
N ALA A 28 -11.04 -10.95 5.14
CA ALA A 28 -11.81 -10.80 6.38
C ALA A 28 -10.96 -10.39 7.59
N ASP A 29 -9.64 -10.58 7.56
CA ASP A 29 -8.74 -10.16 8.65
C ASP A 29 -8.48 -8.65 8.61
N LEU A 30 -8.53 -8.04 7.43
CA LEU A 30 -8.41 -6.59 7.26
C LEU A 30 -9.70 -5.91 7.71
N LYS A 31 -9.61 -5.02 8.69
CA LYS A 31 -10.75 -4.29 9.25
C LYS A 31 -10.64 -2.80 9.01
N LYS A 32 -9.44 -2.23 9.07
CA LYS A 32 -9.25 -0.78 9.03
C LYS A 32 -9.46 -0.22 7.64
N THR A 33 -8.82 -0.79 6.62
CA THR A 33 -8.89 -0.21 5.27
C THR A 33 -10.24 -0.39 4.58
N PRO A 34 -10.98 -1.52 4.73
CA PRO A 34 -12.33 -1.61 4.17
C PRO A 34 -13.27 -0.55 4.75
N ASP A 35 -13.16 -0.26 6.05
CA ASP A 35 -13.98 0.75 6.72
C ASP A 35 -13.58 2.18 6.31
N GLN A 36 -12.28 2.44 6.12
CA GLN A 36 -11.76 3.77 5.80
C GLN A 36 -11.89 4.15 4.32
N TYR A 37 -11.80 3.18 3.40
CA TYR A 37 -11.70 3.44 1.95
C TYR A 37 -12.77 2.75 1.09
N SER A 38 -13.55 1.83 1.67
CA SER A 38 -14.38 0.80 1.00
C SER A 38 -13.65 -0.51 0.73
N LEU A 39 -14.45 -1.58 0.63
CA LEU A 39 -14.01 -2.91 0.25
C LEU A 39 -13.40 -2.92 -1.16
N GLU A 40 -14.00 -2.19 -2.10
CA GLU A 40 -13.56 -2.15 -3.49
C GLU A 40 -12.16 -1.53 -3.61
N ASP A 41 -11.94 -0.37 -2.98
CA ASP A 41 -10.63 0.30 -2.97
C ASP A 41 -9.56 -0.54 -2.26
N THR A 42 -9.92 -1.22 -1.18
CA THR A 42 -9.01 -2.12 -0.46
C THR A 42 -8.59 -3.30 -1.34
N VAL A 43 -9.56 -4.01 -1.94
CA VAL A 43 -9.29 -5.15 -2.82
C VAL A 43 -8.49 -4.72 -4.04
N TYR A 44 -8.85 -3.59 -4.66
CA TYR A 44 -8.12 -3.07 -5.82
C TYR A 44 -6.67 -2.71 -5.45
N SER A 45 -6.45 -2.07 -4.30
CA SER A 45 -5.10 -1.74 -3.82
C SER A 45 -4.26 -3.00 -3.56
N LEU A 46 -4.85 -4.02 -2.93
CA LEU A 46 -4.19 -5.31 -2.71
C LEU A 46 -3.83 -6.00 -4.02
N GLN A 47 -4.74 -6.03 -5.00
CA GLN A 47 -4.48 -6.59 -6.33
C GLN A 47 -3.31 -5.88 -7.00
N GLN A 48 -3.30 -4.54 -7.03
CA GLN A 48 -2.22 -3.77 -7.65
C GLN A 48 -0.88 -3.96 -6.92
N LEU A 49 -0.88 -4.07 -5.59
CA LEU A 49 0.31 -4.38 -4.81
C LEU A 49 0.85 -5.80 -5.09
N MET A 50 -0.02 -6.79 -5.30
CA MET A 50 0.37 -8.14 -5.72
C MET A 50 0.97 -8.13 -7.13
N ASP A 51 0.30 -7.48 -8.08
CA ASP A 51 0.74 -7.40 -9.47
C ASP A 51 2.10 -6.67 -9.60
N ALA A 52 2.33 -5.66 -8.76
CA ALA A 52 3.60 -4.92 -8.70
C ALA A 52 4.70 -5.65 -7.89
N GLY A 53 4.40 -6.78 -7.26
CA GLY A 53 5.36 -7.55 -6.46
C GLY A 53 5.71 -6.92 -5.10
N TYR A 54 4.91 -5.98 -4.60
CA TYR A 54 5.09 -5.37 -3.27
C TYR A 54 4.55 -6.27 -2.14
N ILE A 55 3.54 -7.09 -2.44
CA ILE A 55 3.09 -8.16 -1.55
C ILE A 55 3.03 -9.47 -2.33
N THR A 56 3.14 -10.59 -1.62
CA THR A 56 2.88 -11.92 -2.19
C THR A 56 1.55 -12.43 -1.72
N GLY A 57 0.81 -13.11 -2.61
CA GLY A 57 -0.54 -13.55 -2.31
C GLY A 57 -1.27 -14.03 -3.54
N THR A 58 -2.56 -14.22 -3.38
CA THR A 58 -3.48 -14.47 -4.50
C THR A 58 -4.76 -13.68 -4.27
N CYS A 59 -5.29 -13.08 -5.32
CA CYS A 59 -6.64 -12.53 -5.36
C CYS A 59 -7.37 -13.18 -6.53
N LYS A 60 -8.52 -13.78 -6.25
CA LYS A 60 -9.38 -14.44 -7.24
C LYS A 60 -10.82 -14.07 -6.94
N MET A 61 -11.67 -14.19 -7.95
CA MET A 61 -13.11 -14.09 -7.77
C MET A 61 -13.72 -15.49 -7.86
N ASP A 62 -14.63 -15.82 -6.94
CA ASP A 62 -15.42 -17.05 -7.04
C ASP A 62 -16.56 -16.90 -8.06
N PHE A 63 -17.29 -17.99 -8.31
CA PHE A 63 -18.43 -17.98 -9.24
C PHE A 63 -19.61 -17.11 -8.78
N ALA A 64 -19.66 -16.74 -7.50
CA ALA A 64 -20.69 -15.87 -6.93
C ALA A 64 -20.26 -14.39 -6.94
N GLY A 65 -19.07 -14.07 -7.45
CA GLY A 65 -18.55 -12.70 -7.51
C GLY A 65 -17.84 -12.24 -6.24
N ASN A 66 -17.60 -13.14 -5.26
CA ASN A 66 -16.87 -12.79 -4.04
C ASN A 66 -15.37 -12.86 -4.27
N TYR A 67 -14.65 -11.91 -3.68
CA TYR A 67 -13.19 -11.91 -3.69
C TYR A 67 -12.63 -12.91 -2.68
N MET A 68 -11.88 -13.89 -3.18
CA MET A 68 -11.03 -14.79 -2.41
C MET A 68 -9.60 -14.25 -2.43
N LEU A 69 -9.18 -13.68 -1.30
CA LEU A 69 -7.89 -13.02 -1.16
C LEU A 69 -7.06 -13.70 -0.07
N ILE A 70 -5.80 -13.98 -0.39
CA ILE A 70 -4.79 -14.55 0.51
C ILE A 70 -3.55 -13.68 0.42
N ILE A 71 -3.10 -13.11 1.53
CA ILE A 71 -1.86 -12.33 1.64
C ILE A 71 -0.84 -13.17 2.41
N ARG A 72 0.28 -13.48 1.78
CA ARG A 72 1.34 -14.31 2.39
C ARG A 72 2.36 -13.48 3.15
N THR A 73 2.83 -12.38 2.58
CA THR A 73 3.78 -11.46 3.23
C THR A 73 3.98 -10.19 2.39
N ILE A 74 4.53 -9.14 3.00
CA ILE A 74 5.10 -7.98 2.31
C ILE A 74 6.49 -8.36 1.80
N THR A 75 6.78 -8.09 0.54
CA THR A 75 8.09 -8.41 -0.06
C THR A 75 9.18 -7.46 0.42
N TRP A 76 10.45 -7.77 0.12
CA TRP A 76 11.55 -6.84 0.37
C TRP A 76 11.32 -5.47 -0.28
N GLU A 77 10.91 -5.43 -1.55
CA GLU A 77 10.59 -4.17 -2.22
C GLU A 77 9.35 -3.50 -1.64
N GLY A 78 8.37 -4.27 -1.14
CA GLY A 78 7.21 -3.77 -0.41
C GLY A 78 7.61 -3.04 0.87
N ASN A 79 8.50 -3.63 1.66
CA ASN A 79 9.02 -3.02 2.89
C ASN A 79 9.84 -1.76 2.57
N LYS A 80 10.70 -1.80 1.56
CA LYS A 80 11.46 -0.61 1.11
C LYS A 80 10.55 0.52 0.66
N PHE A 81 9.49 0.20 -0.09
CA PHE A 81 8.49 1.18 -0.47
C PHE A 81 7.79 1.76 0.77
N LEU A 82 7.29 0.89 1.65
CA LEU A 82 6.57 1.24 2.87
C LEU A 82 7.41 2.15 3.78
N ASP A 83 8.69 1.81 4.00
CA ASP A 83 9.58 2.57 4.88
C ASP A 83 9.84 3.99 4.38
N ASN A 84 9.91 4.19 3.05
CA ASN A 84 10.02 5.53 2.47
C ASN A 84 8.76 6.38 2.73
N ILE A 85 7.57 5.77 2.79
CA ILE A 85 6.29 6.50 2.90
C ILE A 85 5.62 6.38 4.28
N ARG A 86 6.27 5.69 5.24
CA ARG A 86 5.72 5.40 6.56
C ARG A 86 5.41 6.67 7.35
N ASN A 87 6.38 7.58 7.41
CA ASN A 87 6.25 8.78 8.22
C ASN A 87 5.11 9.67 7.67
N PRO A 88 4.10 10.02 8.49
CA PRO A 88 2.92 10.74 8.02
C PRO A 88 3.25 12.14 7.49
N LYS A 89 4.25 12.82 8.06
CA LYS A 89 4.70 14.13 7.58
C LYS A 89 5.37 14.01 6.21
N ILE A 90 6.28 13.04 6.06
CA ILE A 90 6.94 12.76 4.77
C ILE A 90 5.92 12.36 3.71
N TRP A 91 4.94 11.52 4.05
CA TRP A 91 3.88 11.12 3.14
C TRP A 91 3.04 12.32 2.67
N SER A 92 2.57 13.15 3.61
CA SER A 92 1.79 14.34 3.28
C SER A 92 2.54 15.32 2.38
N GLU A 93 3.82 15.54 2.66
CA GLU A 93 4.67 16.41 1.84
C GLU A 93 4.93 15.80 0.44
N THR A 94 5.11 14.49 0.36
CA THR A 94 5.28 13.74 -0.89
C THR A 94 4.05 13.88 -1.79
N THR A 95 2.87 13.54 -1.27
CA THR A 95 1.62 13.58 -2.04
C THR A 95 1.28 15.01 -2.45
N THR A 96 1.48 15.99 -1.56
CA THR A 96 1.32 17.42 -1.87
C THR A 96 2.26 17.88 -2.98
N THR A 97 3.54 17.49 -2.93
CA THR A 97 4.53 17.86 -3.94
C THR A 97 4.18 17.28 -5.30
N VAL A 98 3.79 16.01 -5.36
CA VAL A 98 3.39 15.35 -6.61
C VAL A 98 2.10 15.97 -7.15
N ALA A 99 1.08 16.15 -6.31
CA ALA A 99 -0.20 16.73 -6.71
C ALA A 99 -0.02 18.13 -7.32
N LYS A 100 0.78 19.01 -6.69
CA LYS A 100 1.02 20.38 -7.18
C LYS A 100 1.79 20.43 -8.50
N LYS A 101 2.72 19.50 -8.74
CA LYS A 101 3.61 19.55 -9.91
C LYS A 101 3.08 18.80 -11.13
N VAL A 102 2.48 17.63 -10.91
CA VAL A 102 2.11 16.70 -12.00
C VAL A 102 0.72 16.09 -11.80
N GLY A 103 0.00 16.46 -10.74
CA GLY A 103 -1.33 15.93 -10.41
C GLY A 103 -1.30 14.55 -9.79
N ASN A 104 -0.69 13.56 -10.47
CA ASN A 104 -0.50 12.22 -9.95
C ASN A 104 0.78 11.58 -10.51
N ALA A 105 1.29 10.54 -9.85
CA ALA A 105 2.47 9.81 -10.31
C ALA A 105 2.40 8.33 -9.95
N SER A 106 3.34 7.53 -10.46
CA SER A 106 3.45 6.11 -10.08
C SER A 106 3.94 5.95 -8.64
N LEU A 107 3.71 4.77 -8.05
CA LEU A 107 4.22 4.41 -6.71
C LEU A 107 5.74 4.58 -6.61
N ASN A 108 6.49 4.24 -7.68
CA ASN A 108 7.95 4.39 -7.71
C ASN A 108 8.38 5.87 -7.64
N ILE A 109 7.64 6.76 -8.30
CA ILE A 109 7.91 8.21 -8.24
C ILE A 109 7.60 8.73 -6.83
N LEU A 110 6.47 8.33 -6.24
CA LEU A 110 6.11 8.70 -4.87
C LEU A 110 7.19 8.25 -3.88
N SER A 111 7.64 7.00 -3.97
CA SER A 111 8.72 6.46 -3.15
C SER A 111 10.03 7.25 -3.33
N SER A 112 10.37 7.60 -4.57
CA SER A 112 11.58 8.38 -4.88
C SER A 112 11.52 9.81 -4.32
N VAL A 113 10.35 10.46 -4.37
CA VAL A 113 10.14 11.78 -3.76
C VAL A 113 10.25 11.68 -2.24
N ALA A 114 9.59 10.69 -1.63
CA ALA A 114 9.64 10.48 -0.19
C ALA A 114 11.06 10.18 0.30
N SER A 115 11.81 9.33 -0.41
CA SER A 115 13.21 9.04 -0.14
C SER A 115 14.10 10.29 -0.19
N LYS A 116 13.86 11.20 -1.16
CA LYS A 116 14.57 12.49 -1.23
C LYS A 116 14.25 13.39 -0.03
N LEU A 117 12.99 13.44 0.41
CA LEU A 117 12.60 14.22 1.60
C LEU A 117 13.24 13.66 2.88
N ILE A 118 13.32 12.34 3.00
CA ILE A 118 14.03 11.68 4.11
C ILE A 118 15.52 12.04 4.08
N THR A 119 16.18 11.89 2.92
CA THR A 119 17.60 12.21 2.73
C THR A 119 17.90 13.67 3.11
N SER A 120 17.05 14.60 2.64
CA SER A 120 17.16 16.02 3.01
C SER A 120 16.94 16.27 4.51
N SER A 121 16.07 15.51 5.17
CA SER A 121 15.84 15.61 6.62
C SER A 121 17.02 15.10 7.45
N LEU A 122 17.86 14.25 6.86
CA LEU A 122 19.10 13.74 7.46
C LEU A 122 20.32 14.61 7.16
N GLY A 123 20.18 15.64 6.30
CA GLY A 123 21.30 16.49 5.88
C GLY A 123 22.26 15.81 4.90
N LEU A 124 21.78 14.81 4.16
CA LEU A 124 22.50 14.08 3.11
C LEU A 124 22.20 14.64 1.71
#